data_AF-A0A846D4M1-F1
#
_entry.id   AF-A0A846D4M1-F1
#
_cell.length_a   1.000
_cell.length_b   1.000
_cell.length_c   1.000
_cell.angle_alpha   90.00
_cell.angle_beta   90.00
_cell.angle_gamma   90.00
#
_symmetry.space_group_name_H-M   'P 1'
#
loop_
_entity.id
_entity.type
_entity.pdbx_description
1 polymer ?
#
loop_
_entity_poly.entity_id
_entity_poly.type
_entity_poly.pdbx_seq_one_letter_code
_entity_poly.pdbx_strand_id
1 'polypeptide(L)'
;MSFDELESIEIVESDIIDNTIEVGSGCEWRGTGKEPQWDNLKCTKVYDHILRHHGSRLKPSQIMGRMASMNRDQGQWLKDNDIILAEQVTPKYSGRYIIDFKRPVGRVYHRDGNITENVTRINLKRNPDGTLRYGYPVTETYILRREI
;
A
#
# COMPACT_ATOMS: atom_id res chain seq x y z
N MET A 1 -3.66 18.91 0.31
CA MET A 1 -3.41 18.16 1.55
C MET A 1 -2.93 19.17 2.56
N SER A 2 -3.63 19.35 3.66
CA SER A 2 -3.16 20.26 4.71
C SER A 2 -2.08 19.57 5.55
N PHE A 3 -1.29 20.35 6.27
CA PHE A 3 -0.34 19.83 7.26
C PHE A 3 -1.06 18.97 8.32
N ASP A 4 -2.24 19.42 8.77
CA ASP A 4 -3.08 18.70 9.73
C ASP A 4 -3.52 17.31 9.22
N GLU A 5 -3.75 17.15 7.91
CA GLU A 5 -4.07 15.83 7.33
C GLU A 5 -2.88 14.86 7.43
N LEU A 6 -1.65 15.35 7.31
CA LEU A 6 -0.45 14.51 7.43
C LEU A 6 -0.19 14.07 8.88
N GLU A 7 -0.38 14.96 9.85
CA GLU A 7 -0.23 14.63 11.28
C GLU A 7 -1.25 13.60 11.77
N SER A 8 -2.39 13.49 11.09
CA SER A 8 -3.42 12.51 11.45
C SER A 8 -3.10 11.07 11.00
N ILE A 9 -2.14 10.88 10.08
CA ILE A 9 -1.83 9.56 9.53
C ILE A 9 -1.06 8.74 10.57
N GLU A 10 -1.53 7.52 10.82
CA GLU A 10 -1.03 6.66 11.90
C GLU A 10 -0.54 5.31 11.36
N ILE A 11 0.60 4.82 11.88
CA ILE A 11 0.99 3.42 11.73
C ILE A 11 0.31 2.62 12.83
N VAL A 12 -0.75 1.89 12.48
CA VAL A 12 -1.59 1.13 13.42
C VAL A 12 -0.97 -0.22 13.78
N GLU A 13 -0.27 -0.84 12.83
CA GLU A 13 0.40 -2.12 13.02
C GLU A 13 1.65 -2.19 12.15
N SER A 14 2.71 -2.83 12.65
CA SER A 14 3.93 -3.07 11.88
C SER A 14 4.55 -4.42 12.20
N ASP A 15 5.06 -5.09 11.16
CA ASP A 15 5.87 -6.30 11.24
C ASP A 15 7.17 -6.05 10.48
N ILE A 16 8.15 -5.50 11.20
CA ILE A 16 9.45 -5.09 10.65
C ILE A 16 10.36 -6.31 10.56
N ILE A 17 10.92 -6.54 9.37
CA ILE A 17 11.82 -7.65 9.09
C ILE A 17 13.26 -7.29 9.45
N ASP A 18 13.68 -6.07 9.12
CA ASP A 18 15.01 -5.54 9.41
C ASP A 18 14.91 -4.03 9.69
N ASN A 19 15.23 -3.63 10.91
CA ASN A 19 15.22 -2.23 11.38
C ASN A 19 16.62 -1.59 11.38
N THR A 20 17.65 -2.29 10.90
CA THR A 20 19.03 -1.80 10.85
C THR A 20 19.34 -1.06 9.55
N ILE A 21 18.49 -1.19 8.54
CA ILE A 21 18.67 -0.63 7.20
C ILE A 21 17.45 0.19 6.82
N GLU A 22 17.66 1.49 6.63
CA GLU A 22 16.67 2.39 6.06
C GLU A 22 16.67 2.32 4.53
N VAL A 23 15.48 2.17 3.95
CA VAL A 23 15.22 1.99 2.51
C VAL A 23 13.89 2.63 2.10
N GLY A 24 13.89 3.33 0.97
CA GLY A 24 12.71 4.06 0.45
C GLY A 24 13.05 5.51 0.08
N SER A 25 12.01 6.34 -0.10
CA SER A 25 12.22 7.77 -0.38
C SER A 25 13.03 8.45 0.71
N GLY A 26 14.04 9.23 0.29
CA GLY A 26 14.95 9.96 1.20
C GLY A 26 16.11 9.13 1.74
N CYS A 27 16.17 7.82 1.47
CA CYS A 27 17.26 6.94 1.87
C CYS A 27 18.25 6.71 0.73
N GLU A 28 19.48 6.31 1.06
CA GLU A 28 20.46 5.86 0.07
C GLU A 28 19.95 4.62 -0.68
N TRP A 29 20.05 4.63 -2.01
CA TRP A 29 19.67 3.49 -2.83
C TRP A 29 20.64 2.31 -2.68
N ARG A 30 20.17 1.21 -2.09
CA ARG A 30 20.95 -0.02 -1.82
C ARG A 30 20.64 -1.20 -2.73
N GLY A 31 19.69 -1.05 -3.66
CA GLY A 31 19.32 -2.11 -4.60
C GLY A 31 20.14 -2.10 -5.90
N THR A 32 19.72 -2.91 -6.88
CA THR A 32 20.41 -3.05 -8.16
C THR A 32 19.82 -2.16 -9.26
N GLY A 33 20.66 -1.75 -10.23
CA GLY A 33 20.24 -0.95 -11.38
C GLY A 33 19.90 0.50 -11.03
N LYS A 34 19.09 1.15 -11.89
CA LYS A 34 18.71 2.56 -11.71
C LYS A 34 17.89 2.75 -10.43
N GLU A 35 18.23 3.79 -9.68
CA GLU A 35 17.48 4.22 -8.50
C GLU A 35 16.00 4.49 -8.84
N PRO A 36 15.05 4.07 -7.97
CA PRO A 36 13.64 4.35 -8.17
C PRO A 36 13.30 5.84 -8.08
N GLN A 37 12.34 6.26 -8.89
CA GLN A 37 11.76 7.61 -8.81
C GLN A 37 10.56 7.58 -7.87
N TRP A 38 10.81 7.79 -6.58
CA TRP A 38 9.82 7.62 -5.52
C TRP A 38 8.64 8.60 -5.59
N ASP A 39 8.85 9.79 -6.13
CA ASP A 39 7.83 10.84 -6.32
C ASP A 39 7.06 10.69 -7.64
N ASN A 40 7.36 9.67 -8.44
CA ASN A 40 6.75 9.45 -9.75
C ASN A 40 5.94 8.16 -9.78
N LEU A 41 4.61 8.26 -9.79
CA LEU A 41 3.70 7.10 -9.93
C LEU A 41 3.98 6.24 -11.17
N LYS A 42 4.61 6.79 -12.21
CA LYS A 42 4.98 6.02 -13.41
C LYS A 42 6.24 5.16 -13.20
N CYS A 43 6.89 5.26 -12.04
CA CYS A 43 8.04 4.42 -11.71
C CYS A 43 7.60 2.97 -11.54
N THR A 44 7.81 2.16 -12.58
CA THR A 44 7.39 0.76 -12.60
C THR A 44 8.07 -0.07 -11.51
N LYS A 45 9.29 0.33 -11.11
CA LYS A 45 10.06 -0.33 -10.06
C LYS A 45 9.42 -0.25 -8.67
N VAL A 46 8.59 0.77 -8.42
CA VAL A 46 7.94 0.98 -7.11
C VAL A 46 6.44 0.70 -7.20
N TYR A 47 5.77 1.25 -8.21
CA TYR A 47 4.31 1.38 -8.19
C TYR A 47 3.57 0.47 -9.16
N ASP A 48 4.27 -0.22 -10.08
CA ASP A 48 3.62 -1.02 -11.14
C ASP A 48 2.66 -2.08 -10.57
N HIS A 49 3.15 -2.87 -9.60
CA HIS A 49 2.34 -3.92 -9.00
C HIS A 49 1.06 -3.36 -8.33
N ILE A 50 1.18 -2.21 -7.65
CA ILE A 50 0.07 -1.57 -6.96
C ILE A 50 -0.96 -1.07 -7.99
N LEU A 51 -0.51 -0.28 -8.98
CA LEU A 51 -1.40 0.31 -9.97
C LEU A 51 -2.11 -0.76 -10.81
N ARG A 52 -1.38 -1.80 -11.21
CA ARG A 52 -1.93 -2.88 -12.06
C ARG A 52 -3.01 -3.70 -11.37
N HIS A 53 -2.92 -3.90 -10.06
CA HIS A 53 -3.79 -4.82 -9.33
C HIS A 53 -4.78 -4.15 -8.37
N HIS A 54 -4.49 -2.92 -7.95
CA HIS A 54 -5.25 -2.21 -6.92
C HIS A 54 -5.53 -0.74 -7.29
N GLY A 55 -5.03 -0.23 -8.42
CA GLY A 55 -5.14 1.18 -8.80
C GLY A 55 -6.58 1.67 -9.00
N SER A 56 -6.75 2.99 -8.90
CA SER A 56 -8.06 3.66 -8.97
C SER A 56 -8.77 3.51 -10.32
N ARG A 57 -8.01 3.24 -11.38
CA ARG A 57 -8.53 3.11 -12.74
C ARG A 57 -9.04 1.72 -13.10
N LEU A 58 -8.90 0.75 -12.19
CA LEU A 58 -9.38 -0.62 -12.43
C LEU A 58 -10.90 -0.67 -12.41
N LYS A 59 -11.47 -1.42 -13.35
CA LYS A 59 -12.91 -1.68 -13.38
C LYS A 59 -13.27 -2.67 -12.26
N PRO A 60 -14.49 -2.57 -11.67
CA PRO A 60 -14.96 -3.54 -10.68
C PRO A 60 -14.80 -5.00 -11.12
N SER A 61 -15.07 -5.31 -12.40
CA SER A 61 -14.91 -6.66 -12.94
C SER A 61 -13.47 -7.19 -12.90
N GLN A 62 -12.46 -6.32 -13.02
CA GLN A 62 -11.05 -6.71 -12.91
C GLN A 62 -10.69 -7.05 -11.46
N ILE A 63 -11.19 -6.26 -10.52
CA ILE A 63 -10.98 -6.50 -9.08
C ILE A 63 -11.70 -7.78 -8.64
N MET A 64 -12.96 -7.97 -9.05
CA MET A 64 -13.73 -9.18 -8.75
C MET A 64 -13.12 -10.43 -9.38
N GLY A 65 -12.62 -10.36 -10.62
CA GLY A 65 -11.92 -11.47 -11.26
C GLY A 65 -10.65 -11.87 -10.50
N ARG A 66 -9.88 -10.90 -10.03
CA ARG A 66 -8.71 -11.15 -9.17
C ARG A 66 -9.11 -11.75 -7.82
N MET A 67 -10.14 -11.21 -7.18
CA MET A 67 -10.67 -11.72 -5.91
C MET A 67 -11.07 -13.19 -6.02
N ALA A 68 -11.77 -13.56 -7.10
CA ALA A 68 -12.13 -14.95 -7.39
C ALA A 68 -10.89 -15.84 -7.59
N SER A 69 -9.92 -15.37 -8.37
CA SER A 69 -8.67 -16.12 -8.62
C SER A 69 -7.80 -16.31 -7.38
N MET A 70 -7.73 -15.30 -6.50
CA MET A 70 -6.89 -15.35 -5.30
C MET A 70 -7.62 -15.89 -4.07
N ASN A 71 -8.94 -16.09 -4.16
CA ASN A 71 -9.83 -16.45 -3.04
C ASN A 71 -9.59 -15.59 -1.79
N ARG A 72 -9.44 -14.28 -1.98
CA ARG A 72 -9.26 -13.30 -0.89
C ARG A 72 -9.73 -11.92 -1.31
N ASP A 73 -10.19 -11.15 -0.32
CA ASP A 73 -10.64 -9.78 -0.49
C ASP A 73 -9.59 -8.92 -1.21
N GLN A 74 -10.06 -7.96 -2.01
CA GLN A 74 -9.20 -7.10 -2.81
C GLN A 74 -9.49 -5.63 -2.51
N GLY A 75 -8.46 -4.90 -2.11
CA GLY A 75 -8.50 -3.45 -1.99
C GLY A 75 -8.36 -2.76 -3.34
N GLN A 76 -9.10 -1.67 -3.52
CA GLN A 76 -8.94 -0.76 -4.64
C GLN A 76 -8.78 0.67 -4.12
N TRP A 77 -7.71 1.35 -4.56
CA TRP A 77 -7.45 2.76 -4.26
C TRP A 77 -8.51 3.67 -4.88
N LEU A 78 -8.89 4.75 -4.19
CA LEU A 78 -9.75 5.80 -4.77
C LEU A 78 -8.94 6.81 -5.59
N LYS A 79 -7.69 7.08 -5.17
CA LYS A 79 -6.79 8.05 -5.80
C LYS A 79 -5.38 7.48 -5.84
N ASP A 80 -4.77 7.43 -7.03
CA ASP A 80 -3.42 6.87 -7.16
C ASP A 80 -2.36 7.69 -6.40
N ASN A 81 -2.56 9.02 -6.24
CA ASN A 81 -1.62 9.87 -5.49
C ASN A 81 -1.49 9.47 -4.00
N ASP A 82 -2.51 8.82 -3.43
CA ASP A 82 -2.45 8.32 -2.05
C ASP A 82 -1.45 7.17 -1.90
N ILE A 83 -1.06 6.52 -3.02
CA ILE A 83 -0.01 5.48 -3.04
C ILE A 83 1.37 6.09 -2.76
N ILE A 84 1.69 7.25 -3.37
CA ILE A 84 2.95 7.96 -3.07
C ILE A 84 2.94 8.37 -1.60
N LEU A 85 1.83 8.93 -1.13
CA LEU A 85 1.75 9.37 0.26
C LEU A 85 1.96 8.18 1.22
N ALA A 86 1.33 7.04 0.95
CA ALA A 86 1.52 5.83 1.73
C ALA A 86 2.99 5.42 1.76
N GLU A 87 3.69 5.46 0.62
CA GLU A 87 5.14 5.21 0.56
C GLU A 87 5.91 6.19 1.46
N GLN A 88 5.61 7.48 1.38
CA GLN A 88 6.33 8.54 2.07
C GLN A 88 6.18 8.45 3.59
N VAL A 89 4.98 8.21 4.10
CA VAL A 89 4.69 8.12 5.54
C VAL A 89 5.05 6.78 6.16
N THR A 90 5.16 5.72 5.35
CA THR A 90 5.60 4.41 5.86
C THR A 90 7.03 4.51 6.39
N PRO A 91 7.33 3.97 7.58
CA PRO A 91 8.69 3.79 8.05
C PRO A 91 9.60 3.18 6.98
N LYS A 92 10.84 3.66 6.91
CA LYS A 92 11.79 3.26 5.88
C LYS A 92 12.46 1.94 6.20
N TYR A 93 11.80 1.03 6.89
CA TYR A 93 12.33 -0.30 7.18
C TYR A 93 11.65 -1.35 6.31
N SER A 94 12.39 -2.41 5.98
CA SER A 94 11.78 -3.56 5.30
C SER A 94 10.75 -4.22 6.22
N GLY A 95 9.58 -4.56 5.69
CA GLY A 95 8.50 -5.05 6.53
C GLY A 95 7.10 -4.83 5.96
N ARG A 96 6.11 -5.04 6.82
CA ARG A 96 4.70 -4.86 6.53
C ARG A 96 4.09 -3.86 7.50
N TYR A 97 3.17 -3.04 7.00
CA TYR A 97 2.58 -1.93 7.74
C TYR A 97 1.10 -1.83 7.46
N ILE A 98 0.32 -1.58 8.52
CA ILE A 98 -1.05 -1.06 8.42
C ILE A 98 -1.01 0.43 8.74
N ILE A 99 -1.43 1.22 7.77
CA ILE A 99 -1.43 2.69 7.85
C ILE A 99 -2.87 3.16 7.82
N ASP A 100 -3.29 3.97 8.78
CA ASP A 100 -4.60 4.58 8.82
C ASP A 100 -4.52 6.06 8.46
N PHE A 101 -5.14 6.42 7.34
CA PHE A 101 -5.12 7.79 6.83
C PHE A 101 -6.15 8.70 7.51
N LYS A 102 -7.02 8.16 8.38
CA LYS A 102 -8.14 8.87 9.03
C LYS A 102 -9.08 9.59 8.07
N ARG A 103 -9.01 9.25 6.78
CA ARG A 103 -9.89 9.68 5.70
C ARG A 103 -10.07 8.56 4.68
N PRO A 104 -11.12 8.60 3.85
CA PRO A 104 -11.31 7.64 2.78
C PRO A 104 -10.11 7.60 1.81
N VAL A 105 -9.55 6.41 1.59
CA VAL A 105 -8.46 6.15 0.62
C VAL A 105 -8.82 5.06 -0.39
N GLY A 106 -9.82 4.24 -0.08
CA GLY A 106 -10.08 3.03 -0.84
C GLY A 106 -11.47 2.46 -0.65
N ARG A 107 -11.66 1.30 -1.30
CA ARG A 107 -12.75 0.37 -1.06
C ARG A 107 -12.22 -1.06 -1.06
N VAL A 108 -12.94 -1.98 -0.44
CA VAL A 108 -12.60 -3.41 -0.38
C VAL A 108 -13.74 -4.23 -0.97
N TYR A 109 -13.41 -5.10 -1.92
CA TYR A 109 -14.32 -6.08 -2.48
C TYR A 109 -14.20 -7.37 -1.69
N HIS A 110 -15.33 -7.83 -1.15
CA HIS A 110 -15.44 -9.03 -0.34
C HIS A 110 -15.91 -10.22 -1.17
N ARG A 111 -15.49 -11.42 -0.74
CA ARG A 111 -15.82 -12.67 -1.42
C ARG A 111 -17.32 -13.00 -1.46
N ASP A 112 -18.09 -12.43 -0.54
CA ASP A 112 -19.55 -12.54 -0.51
C ASP A 112 -20.25 -11.59 -1.51
N GLY A 113 -19.48 -10.79 -2.25
CA GLY A 113 -19.97 -9.82 -3.23
C GLY A 113 -20.23 -8.44 -2.65
N ASN A 114 -20.11 -8.25 -1.34
CA ASN A 114 -20.24 -6.94 -0.72
C ASN A 114 -19.02 -6.06 -0.99
N ILE A 115 -19.21 -4.75 -0.94
CA ILE A 115 -18.15 -3.76 -1.07
C ILE A 115 -18.17 -2.87 0.17
N THR A 116 -17.07 -2.83 0.90
CA THR A 116 -16.87 -1.82 1.94
C THR A 116 -16.23 -0.60 1.29
N GLU A 117 -17.02 0.45 1.13
CA GLU A 117 -16.57 1.75 0.62
C GLU A 117 -15.87 2.57 1.71
N ASN A 118 -15.12 3.60 1.29
CA ASN A 118 -14.52 4.60 2.16
C ASN A 118 -13.60 4.06 3.26
N VAL A 119 -12.91 2.95 3.01
CA VAL A 119 -11.92 2.44 3.97
C VAL A 119 -10.77 3.44 4.12
N THR A 120 -10.23 3.52 5.34
CA THR A 120 -9.17 4.47 5.70
C THR A 120 -7.80 3.81 5.82
N ARG A 121 -7.76 2.47 5.91
CA ARG A 121 -6.54 1.72 6.17
C ARG A 121 -5.93 1.12 4.91
N ILE A 122 -4.60 1.03 4.90
CA ILE A 122 -3.81 0.45 3.82
C ILE A 122 -2.88 -0.62 4.42
N ASN A 123 -2.80 -1.77 3.74
CA ASN A 123 -1.73 -2.74 3.96
C ASN A 123 -0.62 -2.53 2.92
N LEU A 124 0.61 -2.29 3.38
CA LEU A 124 1.76 -2.03 2.54
C LEU A 124 2.94 -2.92 2.94
N LYS A 125 3.63 -3.49 1.94
CA LYS A 125 4.86 -4.28 2.14
C LYS A 125 6.03 -3.65 1.40
N ARG A 126 7.09 -3.34 2.15
CA ARG A 126 8.36 -2.82 1.64
C ARG A 126 9.40 -3.94 1.59
N ASN A 127 10.07 -4.06 0.44
CA ASN A 127 11.16 -5.02 0.24
C ASN A 127 12.45 -4.55 0.93
N PRO A 128 13.44 -5.44 1.11
CA PRO A 128 14.77 -5.07 1.61
C PRO A 128 15.53 -4.05 0.76
N ASP A 129 15.19 -3.90 -0.52
CA ASP A 129 15.77 -2.88 -1.41
C ASP A 129 15.00 -1.54 -1.37
N GLY A 130 13.98 -1.43 -0.53
CA GLY A 130 13.14 -0.23 -0.40
C GLY A 130 11.96 -0.16 -1.35
N THR A 131 11.92 -0.97 -2.40
CA THR A 131 10.79 -0.99 -3.34
C THR A 131 9.52 -1.47 -2.66
N LEU A 132 8.36 -1.06 -3.16
CA LEU A 132 7.09 -1.56 -2.66
C LEU A 132 6.72 -2.85 -3.37
N ARG A 133 6.55 -3.93 -2.59
CA ARG A 133 6.06 -5.21 -3.12
C ARG A 133 4.57 -5.14 -3.42
N TYR A 134 3.81 -4.52 -2.53
CA TYR A 134 2.39 -4.24 -2.70
C TYR A 134 1.95 -3.13 -1.72
N GLY A 135 0.79 -2.56 -2.01
CA GLY A 135 0.11 -1.57 -1.20
C GLY A 135 -1.35 -1.54 -1.63
N TYR A 136 -2.29 -1.81 -0.73
CA TYR A 136 -3.71 -1.78 -1.07
C TYR A 136 -4.60 -1.47 0.12
N PRO A 137 -5.77 -0.84 -0.10
CA PRO A 137 -6.72 -0.56 0.97
C PRO A 137 -7.25 -1.83 1.64
N VAL A 138 -7.49 -1.77 2.95
CA VAL A 138 -7.99 -2.88 3.77
C VAL A 138 -9.05 -2.38 4.75
N THR A 139 -9.87 -3.29 5.28
CA THR A 139 -10.87 -2.97 6.31
C THR A 139 -10.22 -2.72 7.67
N GLU A 140 -10.97 -2.11 8.58
CA GLU A 140 -10.53 -1.88 9.97
C GLU A 140 -10.27 -3.18 10.75
N THR A 141 -10.87 -4.29 10.32
CA THR A 141 -10.68 -5.61 10.94
C THR A 141 -9.45 -6.36 10.39
N TYR A 142 -8.78 -5.81 9.38
CA TYR A 142 -7.59 -6.42 8.80
C TYR A 142 -6.42 -6.34 9.79
N ILE A 143 -5.75 -7.48 9.97
CA ILE A 143 -4.56 -7.63 10.82
C ILE A 143 -3.42 -8.25 10.03
N LEU A 144 -2.17 -7.91 10.36
CA LEU A 144 -1.02 -8.56 9.75
C LEU A 144 -0.90 -9.99 10.28
N ARG A 145 -1.12 -10.97 9.40
CA ARG A 145 -0.81 -12.37 9.73
C ARG A 145 0.70 -12.57 9.61
N ARG A 146 1.39 -13.04 10.66
CA ARG A 146 2.79 -13.45 10.56
C ARG A 146 2.96 -14.44 9.40
N GLU A 147 3.89 -14.14 8.49
CA GLU A 147 4.33 -15.13 7.51
C GLU A 147 5.13 -16.17 8.33
N ILE A 148 4.64 -17.42 8.38
CA ILE A 148 5.33 -18.57 9.00
C ILE A 148 6.43 -19.02 8.04
#